data_AF-A0A8J6RYI6-F1
#
_entry.id   AF-A0A8J6RYI6-F1
#
_cell.length_a   1.000
_cell.length_b   1.000
_cell.length_c   1.000
_cell.angle_alpha   90.00
_cell.angle_beta   90.00
_cell.angle_gamma   90.00
#
_symmetry.space_group_name_H-M   'P 1'
#
loop_
_entity.id
_entity.type
_entity.pdbx_description
1 polymer ?
#
loop_
_entity_poly.entity_id
_entity_poly.type
_entity_poly.pdbx_seq_one_letter_code
_entity_poly.pdbx_strand_id
1 'polypeptide(L)' 'MFGNIAHVFSTFDARYKADDPTPLARGINSIQLLKNGDRWLVISLLWDEERSDRPIPAEYLPEGIA' A
#
# COMPACT_ATOMS: atom_id res chain seq x y z
N MET A 1 2.49 -6.79 -14.31
CA MET A 1 1.88 -5.94 -15.36
C MET A 1 1.56 -6.81 -16.56
N PHE A 2 0.44 -6.57 -17.24
CA PHE A 2 0.07 -7.22 -18.49
C PHE A 2 -0.53 -6.18 -19.45
N GLY A 3 0.12 -5.94 -20.59
CA GLY A 3 -0.26 -4.84 -21.48
C GLY A 3 -0.31 -3.49 -20.73
N ASN A 4 -1.48 -2.86 -20.73
CA ASN A 4 -1.71 -1.57 -20.07
C ASN A 4 -2.23 -1.68 -18.63
N ILE A 5 -2.32 -2.88 -18.03
CA ILE A 5 -2.81 -3.03 -16.65
C ILE A 5 -1.72 -3.48 -15.68
N ALA A 6 -1.78 -2.99 -14.45
CA ALA A 6 -0.93 -3.45 -13.36
C ALA A 6 -1.74 -3.61 -12.07
N HIS A 7 -1.42 -4.65 -11.31
CA HIS A 7 -1.87 -4.83 -9.93
C HIS A 7 -0.63 -4.72 -9.05
N VAL A 8 -0.68 -3.85 -8.05
CA VAL A 8 0.43 -3.63 -7.12
C VAL A 8 -0.09 -3.56 -5.70
N PHE A 9 0.73 -4.06 -4.78
CA PHE A 9 0.54 -3.83 -3.35
C PHE A 9 1.42 -2.68 -2.88
N SER A 10 0.91 -1.90 -1.94
CA SER A 10 1.66 -0.83 -1.28
C SER A 10 1.38 -0.85 0.21
N THR A 11 2.43 -0.87 1.01
CA THR A 11 2.33 -0.81 2.47
C THR A 11 2.22 0.64 2.91
N PHE A 12 1.30 0.92 3.84
CA PHE A 12 1.05 2.26 4.34
C PHE A 12 1.14 2.33 5.86
N ASP A 13 1.42 3.53 6.35
CA ASP A 13 1.11 3.97 7.70
C ASP A 13 0.26 5.27 7.63
N ALA A 14 -0.80 5.32 8.43
CA ALA A 14 -1.69 6.46 8.52
C ALA A 14 -1.35 7.27 9.78
N ARG A 15 -1.14 8.59 9.64
CA ARG A 15 -0.81 9.50 10.75
C ARG A 15 -1.67 10.75 10.66
N TYR A 16 -1.99 11.39 11.81
CA TYR A 16 -2.65 12.70 11.79
C TYR A 16 -1.66 13.78 11.36
N LYS A 17 -0.41 13.68 11.82
CA LYS A 17 0.72 14.51 11.39
C LYS A 17 1.88 13.62 10.97
N ALA A 18 2.68 14.12 10.03
CA ALA A 18 3.82 13.38 9.48
C ALA A 18 4.86 13.00 10.56
N ASP A 19 4.97 13.79 11.62
CA ASP A 19 5.93 13.64 12.72
C ASP A 19 5.34 12.95 13.96
N ASP A 20 4.08 12.53 13.94
CA ASP A 20 3.51 11.75 15.04
C ASP A 20 4.35 10.48 15.24
N PRO A 21 4.76 10.10 16.46
CA PRO A 21 5.67 8.98 16.67
C PRO A 21 5.04 7.63 16.34
N THR A 22 3.75 7.47 16.63
CA THR A 22 3.00 6.22 16.42
C THR A 22 1.94 6.43 15.34
N PRO A 23 1.87 5.54 14.34
CA PRO A 23 0.80 5.60 13.35
C PRO A 23 -0.55 5.18 13.95
N LEU A 24 -1.63 5.76 13.42
CA LEU A 24 -3.01 5.42 13.74
C LEU A 24 -3.38 4.03 13.22
N ALA A 25 -2.92 3.71 12.02
CA ALA A 25 -3.12 2.43 11.36
C ALA A 25 -1.95 2.13 10.44
N ARG A 26 -1.71 0.87 10.16
CA ARG A 26 -0.81 0.38 9.11
C ARG A 26 -1.55 -0.67 8.32
N GLY A 27 -1.16 -0.90 7.08
CA GLY A 27 -1.80 -1.93 6.28
C GLY A 27 -1.26 -2.04 4.87
N ILE A 28 -1.98 -2.77 4.04
CA ILE A 28 -1.66 -2.96 2.62
C ILE A 28 -2.81 -2.43 1.77
N ASN A 29 -2.46 -1.61 0.79
CA ASN A 29 -3.29 -1.24 -0.33
C ASN A 29 -3.13 -2.26 -1.46
N SER A 30 -4.24 -2.77 -2.00
CA SER A 30 -4.31 -3.46 -3.28
C SER A 30 -4.82 -2.50 -4.36
N ILE A 31 -3.94 -2.14 -5.29
CA ILE A 31 -4.19 -1.09 -6.28
C ILE A 31 -4.26 -1.72 -7.68
N GLN A 32 -5.36 -1.45 -8.39
CA GLN A 32 -5.45 -1.76 -9.83
C GLN A 32 -5.25 -0.48 -10.64
N LEU A 33 -4.34 -0.56 -11.61
CA LEU A 33 -3.87 0.56 -12.40
C LEU A 33 -4.11 0.32 -13.89
N LEU A 34 -4.48 1.37 -14.62
CA LEU A 34 -4.54 1.40 -16.09
C LEU A 34 -3.56 2.44 -16.63
N LYS A 35 -2.71 2.04 -17.57
CA LYS A 35 -1.82 2.92 -18.33
C LYS A 35 -2.58 3.53 -19.51
N ASN A 36 -2.67 4.86 -19.52
CA ASN A 36 -3.24 5.64 -20.63
C ASN A 36 -2.17 6.62 -21.16
N GLY A 37 -1.52 6.26 -22.27
CA GLY A 37 -0.33 6.97 -22.76
C GLY A 37 0.82 6.90 -21.75
N ASP A 38 1.34 8.06 -21.36
CA ASP A 38 2.43 8.18 -20.37
C ASP A 38 1.91 8.32 -18.93
N ARG A 39 0.60 8.15 -18.70
CA ARG A 39 -0.02 8.31 -17.37
C ARG A 39 -0.56 7.00 -16.84
N TRP A 40 -0.50 6.84 -15.52
CA TRP A 40 -1.18 5.78 -14.81
C TRP A 40 -2.42 6.33 -14.09
N LEU A 41 -3.53 5.62 -14.23
CA LEU A 41 -4.79 5.91 -13.55
C LEU A 41 -5.06 4.83 -12.50
N VAL A 42 -5.41 5.23 -11.29
CA VAL A 42 -5.92 4.31 -10.26
C VAL A 42 -7.39 4.01 -10.60
N ILE A 43 -7.68 2.75 -10.91
CA ILE A 43 -9.03 2.30 -11.26
C ILE A 43 -9.76 1.78 -10.02
N SER A 44 -9.04 1.11 -9.12
CA SER A 44 -9.57 0.66 -7.85
C SER A 44 -8.50 0.66 -6.78
N LEU A 45 -8.94 0.85 -5.55
CA LEU A 45 -8.15 0.77 -4.34
C LEU A 45 -8.96 -0.01 -3.31
N LEU A 46 -8.37 -1.09 -2.82
CA LEU A 46 -8.86 -1.86 -1.68
C LEU A 46 -7.76 -1.83 -0.61
N TRP A 47 -8.12 -1.87 0.66
CA TRP A 47 -7.14 -1.96 1.74
C TRP A 47 -7.64 -2.85 2.87
N ASP A 48 -6.71 -3.39 3.63
CA ASP A 48 -6.95 -4.04 4.93
C ASP A 48 -5.87 -3.56 5.91
N GLU A 49 -6.21 -3.56 7.18
CA GLU A 49 -5.35 -3.04 8.26
C GLU A 49 -4.62 -4.18 8.98
N GLU A 50 -3.40 -3.87 9.42
CA GLU A 50 -2.60 -4.72 10.30
C GLU A 50 -3.31 -4.91 11.64
N ARG A 51 -3.31 -6.14 12.15
CA ARG A 51 -3.82 -6.49 13.49
C ARG A 51 -2.94 -7.55 14.13
N SER A 52 -3.06 -7.73 15.44
CA SER A 52 -2.17 -8.62 16.20
C SER A 52 -2.18 -10.08 15.73
N ASP A 53 -3.31 -10.56 15.19
CA ASP A 53 -3.49 -11.89 14.60
C ASP A 53 -3.15 -11.96 13.10
N ARG A 54 -2.92 -10.81 12.45
CA ARG A 54 -2.57 -10.69 11.03
C ARG A 54 -1.57 -9.53 10.83
N PRO A 55 -0.27 -9.76 11.12
CA PRO A 55 0.77 -8.79 10.84
C PRO A 55 0.97 -8.60 9.33
N ILE A 56 1.52 -7.46 8.93
CA ILE A 56 1.96 -7.25 7.54
C ILE A 56 3.10 -8.24 7.23
N PRO A 57 3.00 -9.05 6.15
CA PRO A 57 4.07 -9.96 5.77
C PRO A 57 5.39 -9.22 5.53
N ALA A 58 6.51 -9.84 5.91
CA ALA A 58 7.82 -9.20 5.91
C ALA A 58 8.25 -8.73 4.51
N GLU A 59 7.85 -9.43 3.45
CA GLU A 59 8.10 -9.06 2.06
C GLU A 59 7.42 -7.75 1.61
N TYR A 60 6.43 -7.28 2.37
CA TYR A 60 5.75 -6.01 2.12
C TYR A 60 6.26 -4.89 3.05
N LEU A 61 7.16 -5.17 3.97
CA LEU A 61 7.78 -4.14 4.79
C LEU A 61 8.92 -3.44 4.03
N PRO A 62 9.12 -2.12 4.21
CA PRO A 62 10.27 -1.42 3.64
C PRO A 62 11.58 -2.03 4.15
N GLU A 63 12.59 -2.14 3.28
CA GLU A 63 13.94 -2.53 3.71
C GLU A 63 14.46 -1.55 4.78
N GLY A 64 14.86 -2.09 5.94
CA GLY A 64 15.44 -1.31 7.04
C GLY A 64 14.47 -0.89 8.16
N ILE A 65 13.21 -1.35 8.14
CA ILE A 65 12.28 -1.22 9.27
C ILE A 65 11.98 -2.63 9.80
N ALA A 66 12.86 -3.11 10.69
CA ALA A 66 12.67 -4.31 11.51
C ALA A 66 12.57 -3.89 12.99
#